data_AF-A0A162KQ83-F1
#
_entry.id   AF-A0A162KQ83-F1
#
_cell.length_a   1.000
_cell.length_b   1.000
_cell.length_c   1.000
_cell.angle_alpha   90.00
_cell.angle_beta   90.00
_cell.angle_gamma   90.00
#
_symmetry.space_group_name_H-M   'P 1'
#
loop_
_entity.id
_entity.type
_entity.pdbx_description
1 polymer ?
#
loop_
_entity_poly.entity_id
_entity_poly.type
_entity_poly.pdbx_seq_one_letter_code
_entity_poly.pdbx_strand_id
1 'polypeptide(L)'
;MAAVADAAFPCSLELKVPFPTHRLASTALQAIQVDPELSPLVRRYLSLVPSSSPEDAAAADPQEEVLLHVDYRATTNRMLRVAVNSFMDSLRLVMEVMEHLDEDVLAQPPR
;
A
#
# COMPACT_ATOMS: atom_id res chain seq x y z
N MET A 1 17.80 10.93 4.45
CA MET A 1 18.92 9.96 4.32
C MET A 1 18.83 9.35 2.95
N ALA A 2 19.82 9.59 2.09
CA ALA A 2 19.81 9.12 0.70
C ALA A 2 19.78 7.58 0.67
N ALA A 3 18.81 7.01 -0.04
CA ALA A 3 18.75 5.57 -0.27
C ALA A 3 20.05 5.13 -0.91
N VAL A 4 20.76 4.19 -0.25
CA VAL A 4 21.89 3.49 -0.85
C VAL A 4 21.33 2.80 -2.08
N ALA A 5 21.63 3.34 -3.26
CA ALA A 5 21.24 2.73 -4.51
C ALA A 5 21.85 1.32 -4.55
N ASP A 6 21.00 0.30 -4.41
CA ASP A 6 21.41 -1.08 -4.64
C ASP A 6 21.87 -1.13 -6.10
N ALA A 7 23.16 -1.39 -6.33
CA ALA A 7 23.74 -1.36 -7.67
C ALA A 7 23.03 -2.33 -8.64
N ALA A 8 22.37 -3.36 -8.11
CA ALA A 8 21.55 -4.29 -8.88
C ALA A 8 20.16 -3.72 -9.24
N PHE A 9 19.61 -2.79 -8.45
CA PHE A 9 18.28 -2.22 -8.63
C PHE A 9 18.32 -0.68 -8.51
N PRO A 10 18.89 0.02 -9.52
CA PRO A 10 19.15 1.46 -9.44
C PRO A 10 17.89 2.34 -9.50
N CYS A 11 16.75 1.79 -9.93
CA CYS A 11 15.49 2.55 -10.01
C CYS A 11 14.60 2.21 -8.81
N SER A 12 14.28 3.20 -7.98
CA SER A 12 13.38 3.03 -6.82
C SER A 12 12.18 3.98 -6.88
N LEU A 13 11.05 3.55 -6.34
CA LEU A 13 9.84 4.37 -6.20
C LEU A 13 9.06 3.96 -4.96
N GLU A 14 8.65 4.95 -4.18
CA GLU A 14 7.82 4.77 -2.98
C GLU A 14 6.40 5.28 -3.24
N LEU A 15 5.40 4.50 -2.83
CA LEU A 15 3.98 4.85 -2.88
C LEU A 15 3.40 4.80 -1.48
N LYS A 16 2.52 5.75 -1.18
CA LYS A 16 1.75 5.80 0.07
C LYS A 16 0.29 5.96 -0.31
N VAL A 17 -0.52 4.95 0.00
CA VAL A 17 -1.95 4.94 -0.29
C VAL A 17 -2.71 5.04 1.03
N PRO A 18 -3.48 6.12 1.27
CA PRO A 18 -4.27 6.25 2.48
C PRO A 18 -5.50 5.34 2.46
N PHE A 19 -5.79 4.74 3.60
CA PHE A 19 -6.99 3.93 3.85
C PHE A 19 -7.76 4.51 5.04
N PRO A 20 -9.11 4.54 4.98
CA PRO A 20 -9.93 5.12 6.05
C PRO A 20 -9.82 4.40 7.40
N THR A 21 -9.50 3.11 7.40
CA THR A 21 -9.36 2.31 8.63
C THR A 21 -8.22 1.30 8.51
N HIS A 22 -7.63 0.94 9.65
CA HIS A 22 -6.61 -0.11 9.73
C HIS A 22 -7.11 -1.45 9.14
N ARG A 23 -8.38 -1.80 9.35
CA ARG A 23 -8.96 -3.05 8.84
C ARG A 23 -8.89 -3.10 7.31
N LEU A 24 -9.33 -2.04 6.63
CA LEU A 24 -9.27 -1.95 5.16
C LEU A 24 -7.83 -2.00 4.67
N ALA A 25 -6.92 -1.27 5.32
CA ALA A 25 -5.51 -1.27 4.97
C ALA A 25 -4.88 -2.68 5.12
N SER A 26 -5.17 -3.38 6.22
CA SER A 26 -4.71 -4.74 6.48
C SER A 26 -5.27 -5.74 5.48
N THR A 27 -6.56 -5.66 5.16
CA THR A 27 -7.17 -6.53 4.15
C THR A 27 -6.55 -6.28 2.78
N ALA A 28 -6.30 -5.02 2.39
CA ALA A 28 -5.66 -4.69 1.13
C ALA A 28 -4.22 -5.22 1.07
N LEU A 29 -3.45 -5.04 2.14
CA LEU A 29 -2.10 -5.59 2.26
C LEU A 29 -2.11 -7.11 2.06
N GLN A 30 -2.98 -7.82 2.79
CA GLN A 30 -3.04 -9.29 2.73
C GLN A 30 -3.48 -9.79 1.35
N ALA A 31 -4.46 -9.12 0.72
CA ALA A 31 -4.92 -9.48 -0.62
C ALA A 31 -3.80 -9.32 -1.66
N ILE A 32 -3.07 -8.19 -1.62
CA ILE A 32 -2.02 -7.88 -2.60
C ILE A 32 -0.73 -8.69 -2.34
N GLN A 33 -0.45 -9.09 -1.10
CA GLN A 33 0.75 -9.87 -0.75
C GLN A 33 0.77 -11.28 -1.36
N VAL A 34 -0.39 -11.86 -1.65
CA VAL A 34 -0.49 -13.22 -2.22
C VAL A 34 0.07 -13.27 -3.64
N ASP A 35 0.06 -12.15 -4.36
CA ASP A 35 0.56 -12.06 -5.74
C ASP A 35 2.03 -11.63 -5.75
N PRO A 36 3.00 -12.57 -5.90
CA PRO A 36 4.40 -12.19 -6.00
C PRO A 36 4.68 -11.43 -7.30
N GLU A 37 5.73 -10.63 -7.30
CA GLU A 37 6.23 -10.02 -8.53
C GLU A 37 6.67 -11.12 -9.50
N LEU A 38 6.14 -11.06 -10.73
CA LEU A 38 6.38 -12.05 -11.78
C LEU A 38 7.84 -12.06 -12.27
N SER A 39 8.57 -10.97 -12.06
CA SER A 39 9.93 -10.77 -12.57
C SER A 39 10.94 -10.65 -11.42
N PRO A 40 12.05 -11.42 -11.45
CA PRO A 40 13.13 -11.27 -10.48
C PRO A 40 13.89 -9.93 -10.63
N LEU A 41 13.60 -9.17 -11.70
CA LEU A 41 14.18 -7.85 -11.97
C LEU A 41 13.45 -6.71 -11.23
N VAL A 42 12.41 -7.03 -10.45
CA VAL A 42 11.69 -6.10 -9.59
C VAL A 42 11.60 -6.69 -8.19
N ARG A 43 11.84 -5.85 -7.18
CA ARG A 43 11.60 -6.14 -5.78
C ARG A 43 10.51 -5.20 -5.28
N ARG A 44 9.56 -5.76 -4.54
CA ARG A 44 8.46 -5.03 -3.93
C ARG A 44 8.43 -5.33 -2.43
N TYR A 45 8.32 -4.29 -1.63
CA TYR A 45 8.11 -4.38 -0.19
C TYR A 45 6.82 -3.62 0.17
N LEU A 46 5.95 -4.28 0.93
CA LEU A 46 4.65 -3.75 1.34
C LEU A 46 4.60 -3.69 2.86
N SER A 47 4.14 -2.56 3.41
CA SER A 47 4.05 -2.35 4.86
C SER A 47 2.91 -1.39 5.19
N LEU A 48 2.35 -1.49 6.39
CA LEU A 48 1.41 -0.49 6.90
C LEU A 48 2.13 0.50 7.80
N VAL A 49 1.80 1.77 7.66
CA VAL A 49 2.35 2.87 8.46
C VAL A 49 1.18 3.70 8.98
N PRO A 50 1.13 4.05 10.28
CA PRO A 50 0.12 4.97 10.79
C PRO A 50 0.24 6.34 10.13
N SER A 51 -0.88 7.00 9.84
CA SER A 51 -0.89 8.34 9.24
C SER A 51 -0.53 9.45 10.24
N SER A 52 -0.76 9.23 11.54
CA SER A 52 -0.44 10.14 12.64
C SER A 52 0.96 9.88 13.22
N SER A 53 1.65 10.95 13.59
CA SER A 53 2.93 10.88 14.30
C SER A 53 2.74 10.14 15.66
N PRO A 54 3.73 9.37 16.13
CA PRO A 54 3.63 8.60 17.38
C PRO A 54 3.41 9.44 18.66
N GLU A 55 3.43 10.77 18.53
CA GLU A 55 3.25 11.75 19.61
C GLU A 55 1.75 11.93 19.97
N ASP A 56 0.84 11.69 19.01
CA ASP A 56 -0.62 11.83 19.20
C ASP A 56 -1.33 10.48 19.44
N ALA A 57 -0.60 9.36 19.41
CA ALA A 57 -1.13 8.00 19.56
C ALA A 57 -1.77 7.70 20.93
N ALA A 58 -1.63 8.59 21.92
CA ALA A 58 -2.22 8.43 23.24
C ALA A 58 -3.72 8.77 23.30
N ALA A 59 -4.29 9.36 22.25
CA ALA A 59 -5.72 9.71 22.14
C ALA A 59 -6.40 9.12 20.89
N ALA A 60 -5.75 8.17 20.23
CA ALA A 60 -6.16 7.59 18.97
C ALA A 60 -7.34 6.62 19.12
N ASP A 61 -8.48 6.95 18.51
CA ASP A 61 -9.57 6.01 18.28
C ASP A 61 -9.07 4.85 17.38
N PRO A 62 -9.56 3.60 17.53
CA PRO A 62 -9.17 2.46 16.69
C PRO A 62 -9.56 2.60 15.19
N GLN A 63 -10.11 3.74 14.79
CA GLN A 63 -10.46 4.12 13.41
C GLN A 63 -9.48 5.13 12.81
N GLU A 64 -8.21 5.12 13.21
CA GLU A 64 -7.22 5.98 12.58
C GLU A 64 -6.96 5.62 11.11
N GLU A 65 -6.68 6.67 10.33
CA GLU A 65 -6.23 6.58 8.95
C GLU A 65 -4.87 5.86 8.90
N VAL A 66 -4.73 4.89 7.99
CA VAL A 66 -3.52 4.09 7.83
C VAL A 66 -3.02 4.19 6.40
N LEU A 67 -1.70 4.32 6.23
CA LEU A 67 -1.04 4.34 4.94
C LEU A 67 -0.54 2.94 4.58
N LEU A 68 -0.94 2.45 3.41
CA LEU A 68 -0.27 1.34 2.75
C LEU A 68 0.98 1.88 2.04
N HIS A 69 2.14 1.53 2.57
CA HIS A 69 3.44 1.91 2.02
C HIS A 69 3.99 0.80 1.13
N VAL A 70 4.40 1.18 -0.08
CA VAL A 70 4.97 0.28 -1.09
C VAL A 70 6.30 0.82 -1.58
N ASP A 71 7.39 0.08 -1.36
CA ASP A 71 8.73 0.35 -1.91
C ASP A 71 8.97 -0.60 -3.08
N TYR A 72 9.14 -0.01 -4.27
CA TYR A 72 9.57 -0.70 -5.47
C TYR A 72 11.02 -0.42 -5.78
N ARG A 73 11.74 -1.48 -6.18
CA ARG A 73 13.09 -1.39 -6.73
C ARG A 73 13.18 -2.23 -7.99
N ALA A 74 13.74 -1.66 -9.06
CA ALA A 74 13.83 -2.31 -10.35
C ALA A 74 15.19 -2.08 -11.00
N THR A 75 15.55 -3.00 -11.90
CA THR A 75 16.78 -2.87 -12.72
C THR A 75 16.68 -1.74 -13.75
N THR A 76 15.48 -1.44 -14.24
CA THR A 76 15.22 -0.40 -15.25
C THR A 76 13.91 0.33 -14.98
N ASN A 77 13.81 1.58 -15.44
CA ASN A 77 12.55 2.35 -15.44
C ASN A 77 11.41 1.63 -16.18
N ARG A 78 11.73 0.85 -17.21
CA ARG A 78 10.74 0.06 -17.96
C ARG A 78 10.10 -1.01 -17.07
N MET A 79 10.91 -1.77 -16.34
CA MET A 79 10.42 -2.78 -15.41
C MET A 79 9.63 -2.14 -14.26
N LEU A 80 10.12 -1.03 -13.72
CA LEU A 80 9.43 -0.27 -12.68
C LEU A 80 8.03 0.16 -13.14
N ARG A 81 7.91 0.73 -14.35
CA ARG A 81 6.62 1.14 -14.91
C ARG A 81 5.64 -0.03 -15.07
N VAL A 82 6.12 -1.16 -15.57
CA VAL A 82 5.27 -2.34 -15.78
C VAL A 82 4.75 -2.88 -14.43
N ALA A 83 5.63 -3.01 -13.43
CA ALA A 83 5.25 -3.49 -12.10
C ALA A 83 4.28 -2.53 -11.39
N VAL A 84 4.57 -1.23 -11.40
CA VAL A 84 3.71 -0.23 -10.77
C VAL A 84 2.33 -0.16 -11.41
N ASN A 85 2.25 -0.23 -12.75
CA ASN A 85 0.95 -0.26 -13.43
C ASN A 85 0.13 -1.50 -13.04
N SER A 86 0.74 -2.69 -13.08
CA SER A 86 0.07 -3.93 -12.66
C SER A 86 -0.41 -3.86 -11.21
N PHE A 87 0.36 -3.24 -10.32
CA PHE A 87 -0.04 -3.05 -8.93
C PHE A 87 -1.22 -2.10 -8.78
N MET A 88 -1.26 -1.00 -9.52
CA MET A 88 -2.40 -0.08 -9.49
C MET A 88 -3.68 -0.75 -10.00
N ASP A 89 -3.57 -1.64 -10.98
CA ASP A 89 -4.70 -2.43 -11.47
C ASP A 89 -5.19 -3.42 -10.40
N SER A 90 -4.28 -4.13 -9.72
CA SER A 90 -4.62 -5.00 -8.58
C SER A 90 -5.23 -4.22 -7.41
N LEU A 91 -4.67 -3.05 -7.08
CA LEU A 91 -5.16 -2.19 -6.00
C LEU A 91 -6.57 -1.68 -6.31
N ARG A 92 -6.82 -1.25 -7.55
CA ARG A 92 -8.15 -0.85 -8.00
C ARG A 92 -9.16 -1.98 -7.79
N LEU A 93 -8.84 -3.20 -8.22
CA LEU A 93 -9.73 -4.36 -8.06
C LEU A 93 -10.04 -4.61 -6.58
N VAL A 94 -9.03 -4.57 -5.71
CA VAL A 94 -9.22 -4.74 -4.26
C VAL A 94 -10.13 -3.65 -3.69
N MET A 95 -9.92 -2.38 -4.08
CA MET A 95 -10.77 -1.28 -3.63
C MET A 95 -12.20 -1.39 -4.14
N GLU A 96 -12.41 -1.77 -5.39
CA GLU A 96 -13.76 -2.00 -5.96
C GLU A 96 -14.48 -3.12 -5.20
N VAL A 97 -13.79 -4.22 -4.89
CA VAL A 97 -14.34 -5.32 -4.09
C VAL A 97 -14.70 -4.85 -2.68
N MET A 98 -13.84 -4.04 -2.04
CA MET A 98 -14.13 -3.45 -0.74
C MET A 98 -15.34 -2.53 -0.78
N GLU A 99 -15.47 -1.70 -1.81
CA GLU A 99 -16.63 -0.81 -1.96
C GLU A 99 -17.95 -1.58 -2.09
N HIS A 100 -17.97 -2.67 -2.86
CA HIS A 100 -19.20 -3.43 -3.12
C HIS A 100 -19.53 -4.47 -2.05
N LEU A 101 -18.55 -4.95 -1.27
CA LEU A 101 -18.75 -6.01 -0.28
C LEU A 101 -18.63 -5.53 1.17
N ASP A 102 -18.10 -4.33 1.42
CA ASP A 102 -17.93 -3.75 2.76
C ASP A 102 -18.98 -2.66 3.07
N GLU A 103 -20.24 -2.91 2.69
CA GLU A 103 -21.39 -2.00 2.87
C GLU A 103 -21.65 -1.66 4.36
N ASP A 104 -21.25 -2.52 5.29
CA ASP A 104 -21.41 -2.34 6.74
C ASP A 104 -20.46 -1.28 7.35
N VAL A 105 -19.47 -0.77 6.60
CA VAL A 105 -18.49 0.24 7.06
C VAL A 105 -18.74 1.63 6.44
N LEU A 106 -19.38 1.72 5.26
CA LEU A 106 -19.69 3.00 4.60
C LEU A 106 -20.93 3.69 5.16
N ALA A 107 -21.74 3.01 5.97
CA ALA A 107 -23.04 3.48 6.45
C ALA A 107 -23.12 3.68 7.98
N GLN A 108 -22.09 4.23 8.63
CA GLN A 108 -22.30 4.87 9.94
C GLN A 108 -22.48 6.39 9.77
N PRO A 109 -23.73 6.88 9.62
CA PRO A 109 -23.99 8.31 9.75
C PRO A 109 -23.61 8.78 11.16
N PRO A 110 -23.06 10.00 11.31
CA PRO A 110 -22.78 10.56 12.63
C PRO A 110 -24.08 10.66 13.44
N ARG A 111 -24.05 10.15 14.67
CA ARG A 111 -25.17 10.23 15.61
C ARG A 111 -25.18 11.55 16.38
#